data_AF-A0A482ZJ33-F1
#
_entry.id   AF-A0A482ZJ33-F1
#
_cell.length_a   1.000
_cell.length_b   1.000
_cell.length_c   1.000
_cell.angle_alpha   90.00
_cell.angle_beta   90.00
_cell.angle_gamma   90.00
#
_symmetry.space_group_name_H-M   'P 1'
#
loop_
_entity.id
_entity.type
_entity.pdbx_description
1 polymer ?
#
loop_
_entity_poly.entity_id
_entity_poly.type
_entity_poly.pdbx_seq_one_letter_code
_entity_poly.pdbx_strand_id
1 'polypeptide(L)'
;MISVTIVVVALALPFCSIAEESCPEKFLRFSKDHSFCKPTNASCKYVIKSFPTKEEQIEIVNLHNMYRNKVALGDEKLGGGLDSASNMLASFSGMMNWQK
;
A
#
# COMPACT_ATOMS: atom_id res chain seq x y z
N MET A 1 10.77 54.56 -10.95
CA MET A 1 11.59 53.34 -10.84
C MET A 1 11.11 52.40 -9.74
N ILE A 2 10.77 52.91 -8.55
CA ILE A 2 10.23 52.13 -7.41
C ILE A 2 8.89 51.44 -7.72
N SER A 3 8.01 52.07 -8.50
CA SER A 3 6.71 51.49 -8.87
C SER A 3 6.82 50.28 -9.82
N VAL A 4 7.87 50.24 -10.65
CA VAL A 4 8.09 49.14 -11.62
C VAL A 4 8.65 47.91 -10.90
N THR A 5 9.52 48.11 -9.91
CA THR A 5 10.04 47.02 -9.08
C THR A 5 8.95 46.36 -8.23
N ILE A 6 7.97 47.12 -7.74
CA ILE A 6 6.85 46.58 -6.95
C ILE A 6 5.94 45.68 -7.80
N VAL A 7 5.65 46.07 -9.05
CA VAL A 7 4.81 45.29 -9.96
C VAL A 7 5.48 43.97 -10.37
N VAL A 8 6.80 43.99 -10.62
CA VAL A 8 7.57 42.78 -10.97
C VAL A 8 7.64 41.80 -9.80
N VAL A 9 7.82 42.30 -8.56
CA VAL A 9 7.81 41.45 -7.36
C VAL A 9 6.41 40.88 -7.10
N ALA A 10 5.35 41.66 -7.27
CA ALA A 10 3.97 41.20 -7.07
C ALA A 10 3.53 40.12 -8.08
N LEU A 11 3.99 40.20 -9.33
CA LEU A 11 3.70 39.19 -10.37
C LEU A 11 4.51 37.88 -10.22
N ALA A 12 5.63 37.90 -9.50
CA ALA A 12 6.45 36.72 -9.25
C ALA A 12 5.98 35.87 -8.05
N LEU A 13 5.06 36.39 -7.23
CA LEU A 13 4.60 35.75 -6.00
C LEU A 13 3.54 34.64 -6.11
N PRO A 14 2.83 34.36 -7.24
CA PRO A 14 1.81 33.31 -7.21
C PRO A 14 2.34 31.90 -7.53
N PHE A 15 3.65 31.70 -7.67
CA PHE A 15 4.23 30.41 -8.05
C PHE A 15 4.83 29.63 -6.87
N CYS A 16 4.12 29.44 -5.76
CA CYS A 16 4.58 28.46 -4.76
C CYS A 16 3.51 28.06 -3.75
N SER A 17 2.36 27.58 -4.25
CA SER A 17 1.47 26.77 -3.42
C SER A 17 1.00 25.56 -4.23
N ILE A 18 1.94 24.68 -4.58
CA ILE A 18 1.56 23.28 -4.78
C ILE A 18 1.25 22.79 -3.37
N ALA A 19 -0.03 22.73 -3.03
CA ALA A 19 -0.47 22.01 -1.85
C ALA A 19 -0.08 20.55 -2.08
N GLU A 20 1.09 20.16 -1.56
CA GLU A 20 1.46 18.76 -1.44
C GLU A 20 0.42 18.15 -0.49
N GLU A 21 -0.47 17.30 -1.00
CA GLU A 21 -1.39 16.55 -0.16
C GLU A 21 -0.54 15.74 0.82
N SER A 22 -0.41 16.25 2.04
CA SER A 22 0.52 15.70 3.01
C SER A 22 0.12 14.26 3.34
N CYS A 23 1.02 13.32 3.04
CA CYS A 23 0.90 11.90 3.38
C CYS A 23 0.42 11.72 4.84
N PRO A 24 -0.63 10.92 5.10
CA PRO A 24 -1.11 10.71 6.46
C PRO A 24 0.00 10.17 7.37
N GLU A 25 0.11 10.71 8.59
CA GLU A 25 1.17 10.36 9.56
C GLU A 25 1.25 8.85 9.85
N LYS A 26 0.09 8.15 9.79
CA LYS A 26 -0.01 6.69 9.95
C LYS A 26 0.89 5.92 8.97
N PHE A 27 1.15 6.44 7.78
CA PHE A 27 2.01 5.80 6.78
C PHE A 27 3.47 6.24 6.91
N LEU A 28 3.70 7.49 7.30
CA LEU A 28 5.03 8.05 7.53
C LEU A 28 5.79 7.35 8.67
N ARG A 29 5.07 6.83 9.67
CA ARG A 29 5.70 6.07 10.78
C ARG A 29 6.44 4.81 10.32
N PHE A 30 6.04 4.21 9.20
CA PHE A 30 6.65 2.97 8.69
C PHE A 30 7.80 3.28 7.73
N SER A 31 7.61 4.27 6.86
CA SER A 31 8.62 4.73 5.92
C SER A 31 8.34 6.17 5.53
N LYS A 32 9.41 6.96 5.39
CA LYS A 32 9.34 8.32 4.83
C LYS A 32 8.87 8.31 3.37
N ASP A 33 9.10 7.20 2.65
CA ASP A 33 8.74 7.02 1.25
C ASP A 33 7.74 5.86 1.10
N HIS A 34 6.55 6.02 1.70
CA HIS A 34 5.53 4.96 1.72
C HIS A 34 4.78 4.89 0.38
N SER A 35 4.57 3.68 -0.15
CA SER A 35 3.93 3.47 -1.47
C SER A 35 2.55 4.11 -1.63
N PHE A 36 1.77 4.18 -0.55
CA PHE A 36 0.48 4.89 -0.54
C PHE A 36 0.60 6.37 -0.87
N CYS A 37 1.72 6.98 -0.47
CA CYS A 37 1.96 8.42 -0.61
C CYS A 37 2.72 8.76 -1.90
N LYS A 38 3.08 7.74 -2.70
CA LYS A 38 3.69 7.96 -4.00
C LYS A 38 2.62 8.37 -5.01
N PRO A 39 2.87 9.39 -5.85
CA PRO A 39 1.98 9.71 -6.94
C PRO A 39 1.94 8.56 -7.95
N THR A 40 0.85 8.47 -8.71
CA THR A 40 0.74 7.46 -9.77
C THR A 40 1.82 7.70 -10.82
N ASN A 41 2.51 6.63 -11.23
CA ASN A 41 3.53 6.71 -12.27
C ASN A 41 2.91 7.12 -13.62
N ALA A 42 3.29 8.29 -14.14
CA ALA A 42 2.75 8.84 -15.39
C ALA A 42 3.15 8.05 -16.64
N SER A 43 4.26 7.31 -16.60
CA SER A 43 4.73 6.47 -17.71
C SER A 43 4.02 5.12 -17.77
N CYS A 44 3.39 4.67 -16.67
CA CYS A 44 2.69 3.39 -16.63
C CYS A 44 1.22 3.57 -17.00
N LYS A 45 0.89 3.27 -18.27
CA LYS A 45 -0.51 3.16 -18.73
C LYS A 45 -1.04 1.78 -18.37
N TYR A 46 -1.55 1.63 -17.14
CA TYR A 46 -2.26 0.41 -16.75
C TYR A 46 -3.47 0.18 -17.68
N VAL A 47 -3.55 -1.01 -18.27
CA VAL A 47 -4.64 -1.36 -19.20
C VAL A 47 -5.95 -1.60 -18.45
N ILE A 48 -5.89 -2.09 -17.19
CA ILE A 48 -7.03 -2.31 -16.30
C ILE A 48 -6.57 -2.13 -14.84
N LYS A 49 -7.26 -1.27 -14.08
CA LYS A 49 -7.16 -1.24 -12.59
C LYS A 49 -8.32 -2.07 -12.03
N SER A 50 -8.22 -3.39 -12.09
CA SER A 50 -9.24 -4.26 -11.49
C SER A 50 -8.77 -4.70 -10.11
N PHE A 51 -9.63 -4.50 -9.12
CA PHE A 51 -9.51 -5.19 -7.85
C PHE A 51 -10.06 -6.61 -8.03
N PRO A 52 -9.47 -7.61 -7.35
CA PRO A 52 -10.04 -8.95 -7.36
C PRO A 52 -11.48 -8.90 -6.86
N THR A 53 -12.36 -9.71 -7.44
CA THR A 53 -13.74 -9.87 -6.96
C THR A 53 -13.75 -10.38 -5.52
N LYS A 54 -14.91 -10.34 -4.84
CA LYS A 54 -15.00 -10.88 -3.48
C LYS A 54 -14.68 -12.38 -3.46
N GLU A 55 -15.08 -13.10 -4.50
CA GLU A 55 -14.83 -14.52 -4.68
C GLU A 55 -13.34 -14.79 -4.87
N GLU A 56 -12.66 -14.01 -5.73
CA GLU A 56 -11.21 -14.10 -5.93
C GLU A 56 -10.45 -13.75 -4.65
N GLN A 57 -10.91 -12.75 -3.89
CA GLN A 57 -10.33 -12.43 -2.59
C GLN A 57 -10.44 -13.64 -1.64
N ILE A 58 -11.62 -14.24 -1.50
CA ILE A 58 -11.85 -15.43 -0.66
C ILE A 58 -10.95 -16.59 -1.11
N GLU A 59 -10.81 -16.82 -2.41
CA GLU A 59 -9.95 -17.86 -2.94
C GLU A 59 -8.47 -17.62 -2.58
N ILE A 60 -7.97 -16.40 -2.78
CA ILE A 60 -6.60 -16.01 -2.41
C ILE A 60 -6.38 -16.27 -0.91
N VAL A 61 -7.33 -15.90 -0.06
CA VAL A 61 -7.27 -16.15 1.38
C VAL A 61 -7.16 -17.64 1.70
N ASN A 62 -8.05 -18.44 1.11
CA ASN A 62 -8.13 -19.87 1.38
C ASN A 62 -6.85 -20.58 0.94
N LEU A 63 -6.30 -20.21 -0.21
CA LEU A 63 -5.02 -20.72 -0.69
C LEU A 63 -3.89 -20.40 0.29
N HIS A 64 -3.79 -19.16 0.78
CA HIS A 64 -2.77 -18.79 1.77
C HIS A 64 -2.93 -19.57 3.07
N ASN A 65 -4.16 -19.70 3.59
CA ASN A 65 -4.41 -20.44 4.83
C ASN A 65 -4.11 -21.92 4.68
N MET A 66 -4.40 -22.53 3.54
CA MET A 66 -4.05 -23.92 3.24
C MET A 66 -2.53 -24.14 3.33
N TYR A 67 -1.74 -23.28 2.69
CA TYR A 67 -0.27 -23.39 2.76
C TYR A 67 0.28 -23.08 4.15
N ARG A 68 -0.26 -22.06 4.83
CA ARG A 68 0.09 -21.76 6.23
C ARG A 68 -0.17 -22.96 7.13
N ASN A 69 -1.32 -23.62 6.98
CA ASN A 69 -1.66 -24.80 7.76
C ASN A 69 -0.71 -25.97 7.47
N LYS A 70 -0.39 -26.22 6.19
CA LYS A 70 0.60 -27.23 5.79
C LYS A 70 1.95 -27.01 6.48
N VAL A 71 2.45 -25.77 6.47
CA VAL A 71 3.70 -25.42 7.15
C VAL A 71 3.55 -25.55 8.66
N ALA A 72 2.44 -25.09 9.23
CA ALA A 72 2.20 -25.13 10.67
C ALA A 72 2.18 -26.55 11.24
N LEU A 73 1.71 -27.53 10.47
CA LEU A 73 1.71 -28.94 10.85
C LEU A 73 3.07 -29.63 10.67
N GLY A 74 4.03 -28.97 10.01
CA GLY A 74 5.30 -29.59 9.62
C GLY A 74 5.17 -30.54 8.42
N ASP A 75 4.10 -30.41 7.63
CA ASP A 75 3.83 -31.26 6.47
C ASP A 75 4.55 -30.79 5.19
N GLU A 76 5.26 -29.66 5.24
CA GLU A 76 6.09 -29.20 4.14
C GLU A 76 7.41 -29.97 4.11
N LYS A 77 7.63 -30.73 3.04
CA LYS A 77 8.77 -31.64 2.86
C LYS A 77 9.83 -31.07 1.92
N LEU A 78 9.50 -30.03 1.15
CA LEU A 78 10.44 -29.35 0.28
C LEU A 78 11.43 -28.52 1.12
N GLY A 79 12.62 -28.26 0.56
CA GLY A 79 13.62 -27.41 1.22
C GLY A 79 14.28 -27.99 2.48
N GLY A 80 14.19 -29.30 2.69
CA GLY A 80 14.75 -29.98 3.88
C GLY A 80 13.74 -30.27 4.98
N GLY A 81 12.46 -29.91 4.77
CA GLY A 81 11.42 -30.02 5.78
C GLY A 81 11.34 -28.76 6.64
N LEU A 82 10.14 -28.25 6.88
CA LEU A 82 9.91 -27.16 7.83
C LEU A 82 9.32 -27.72 9.12
N ASP A 83 9.81 -27.23 10.26
CA ASP A 83 9.26 -27.59 11.58
C ASP A 83 7.82 -27.07 11.74
N SER A 84 7.06 -27.73 12.62
CA SER A 84 5.73 -27.30 12.98
C SER A 84 5.75 -25.95 13.72
N ALA A 85 4.71 -25.15 13.52
CA ALA A 85 4.59 -23.83 14.15
C ALA A 85 3.58 -23.88 15.31
N SER A 86 3.99 -23.33 16.46
CA SER A 86 3.17 -23.34 17.68
C SER A 86 2.02 -22.32 17.69
N ASN A 87 2.07 -21.28 16.84
CA ASN A 87 1.05 -20.22 16.82
C ASN A 87 0.87 -19.60 15.42
N MET A 88 0.54 -20.42 14.43
CA MET A 88 0.23 -19.94 13.08
C MET A 88 -1.27 -19.67 12.91
N LEU A 89 -1.68 -18.43 13.18
CA LEU A 89 -3.08 -18.00 13.05
C LEU A 89 -3.53 -17.91 11.59
N ALA A 90 -4.83 -18.16 11.34
CA ALA A 90 -5.45 -17.91 10.05
C ALA A 90 -5.46 -16.41 9.74
N SER A 91 -5.11 -16.02 8.52
CA SER A 91 -4.90 -14.61 8.15
C SER A 91 -6.18 -13.75 8.19
N PHE A 92 -7.37 -14.34 8.33
CA PHE A 92 -8.64 -13.68 8.02
C PHE A 92 -9.71 -13.71 9.13
N SER A 93 -9.34 -13.90 10.39
CA SER A 93 -10.31 -13.70 11.49
C SER A 93 -10.75 -12.22 11.64
N GLY A 94 -10.00 -11.25 11.08
CA GLY A 94 -10.27 -9.81 11.27
C GLY A 94 -10.49 -8.94 10.01
N MET A 95 -10.45 -9.50 8.79
CA MET A 95 -10.45 -8.68 7.57
C MET A 95 -11.83 -8.31 7.01
N MET A 96 -12.93 -8.92 7.49
CA MET A 96 -14.30 -8.51 7.13
C MET A 96 -14.65 -7.06 7.55
N ASN A 97 -13.81 -6.42 8.37
CA ASN A 97 -13.99 -5.03 8.82
C ASN A 97 -13.22 -3.98 8.00
N TRP A 98 -12.40 -4.36 7.01
CA TRP A 98 -11.66 -3.38 6.18
C TRP A 98 -12.41 -2.94 4.91
N GLN A 99 -13.67 -3.39 4.76
CA GLN A 99 -14.57 -3.01 3.67
C GLN A 99 -15.78 -2.19 4.17
N LYS A 100 -15.68 -1.64 5.39
CA LYS A 100 -16.62 -0.67 5.95
C LYS A 100 -15.98 0.70 6.04
#